data_AF-A0AAD4QFJ7-F1
#
_entry.id   AF-A0AAD4QFJ7-F1
#
_cell.length_a   1.000
_cell.length_b   1.000
_cell.length_c   1.000
_cell.angle_alpha   90.00
_cell.angle_beta   90.00
_cell.angle_gamma   90.00
#
_symmetry.space_group_name_H-M   'P 1'
#
loop_
_entity.id
_entity.type
_entity.pdbx_description
1 polymer ?
#
loop_
_entity_poly.entity_id
_entity_poly.type
_entity_poly.pdbx_seq_one_letter_code
_entity_poly.pdbx_strand_id
1 'polypeptide(L)'
;MAQPQPNLENFIAQHAQQHQQVISRLDAMQARIDALEASQQRLPLLLDNTKASPGAPIRYPQGVQITPQFPKTKLHLVQLSGRLVTDAPELTFTRLAAADAQVVAQRLGLPALPHNATEEERRTQIKEYLGCSW
;
A
#
# COMPACT_ATOMS: atom_id res chain seq x y z
N MET A 1 -19.44 -43.30 44.72
CA MET A 1 -19.22 -41.87 44.41
C MET A 1 -18.14 -41.81 43.34
N ALA A 2 -18.52 -41.58 42.08
CA ALA A 2 -17.56 -41.51 40.97
C ALA A 2 -16.97 -40.10 40.90
N GLN A 3 -15.65 -39.98 40.98
CA GLN A 3 -14.95 -38.71 40.78
C GLN A 3 -15.01 -38.30 39.30
N PRO A 4 -15.21 -37.02 38.97
CA PRO A 4 -15.27 -36.55 37.59
C PRO A 4 -13.89 -36.64 36.94
N GLN A 5 -13.81 -37.13 35.70
CA GLN A 5 -12.58 -37.32 34.92
C GLN A 5 -11.97 -35.97 34.49
N PRO A 6 -10.89 -35.45 35.12
CA PRO A 6 -10.32 -34.14 34.79
C PRO A 6 -9.31 -34.21 33.64
N ASN A 7 -9.06 -35.40 33.08
CA ASN A 7 -7.91 -35.63 32.18
C ASN A 7 -8.28 -35.57 30.69
N LEU A 8 -9.51 -35.95 30.34
CA LEU A 8 -9.95 -35.99 28.93
C LEU A 8 -10.31 -34.58 28.42
N GLU A 9 -11.00 -33.78 29.23
CA GLU A 9 -11.38 -32.41 28.87
C GLU A 9 -10.16 -31.51 28.69
N ASN A 10 -9.17 -31.63 29.59
CA ASN A 10 -7.91 -30.89 29.48
C ASN A 10 -7.11 -31.29 28.23
N PHE A 11 -7.12 -32.58 27.86
CA PHE A 11 -6.47 -33.06 26.64
C PHE A 11 -7.17 -32.52 25.37
N ILE A 12 -8.51 -32.55 25.32
CA ILE A 12 -9.29 -32.01 24.21
C ILE A 12 -9.06 -30.50 24.06
N ALA A 13 -9.06 -29.76 25.18
CA ALA A 13 -8.82 -28.32 25.17
C ALA A 13 -7.41 -27.97 24.67
N GLN A 14 -6.37 -28.69 25.14
CA GLN A 14 -5.00 -28.50 24.65
C GLN A 14 -4.88 -28.80 23.16
N HIS A 15 -5.48 -29.90 22.69
CA HIS A 15 -5.43 -30.26 21.28
C HIS A 15 -6.17 -29.24 20.41
N ALA A 16 -7.33 -28.75 20.84
CA ALA A 16 -8.06 -27.68 20.17
C ALA A 16 -7.25 -26.37 20.11
N GLN A 17 -6.55 -26.01 21.20
CA GLN A 17 -5.66 -24.84 21.21
C GLN A 17 -4.47 -25.01 20.26
N GLN A 18 -3.85 -26.19 20.22
CA GLN A 18 -2.76 -26.48 19.28
C GLN A 18 -3.24 -26.40 17.83
N HIS A 19 -4.40 -26.98 17.53
CA HIS A 19 -5.01 -26.88 16.20
C HIS A 19 -5.27 -25.42 15.81
N GLN A 20 -5.85 -24.63 16.72
CA GLN A 20 -6.09 -23.22 16.47
C GLN A 20 -4.79 -22.43 16.22
N GLN A 21 -3.73 -22.72 16.98
CA GLN A 21 -2.42 -22.11 16.77
C GLN A 21 -1.81 -22.48 15.41
N VAL A 22 -1.96 -23.74 14.98
CA VAL A 22 -1.51 -24.17 13.66
C VAL A 22 -2.28 -23.45 12.56
N ILE A 23 -3.61 -23.35 12.68
CA ILE A 23 -4.46 -22.64 11.71
C ILE A 23 -4.04 -21.17 11.62
N SER A 24 -3.92 -20.46 12.74
CA SER A 24 -3.45 -19.07 12.74
C SER A 24 -2.08 -18.88 12.10
N ARG A 25 -1.17 -19.84 12.26
CA ARG A 25 0.14 -19.79 11.60
C ARG A 25 0.05 -20.02 10.10
N LEU A 26 -0.81 -20.94 9.65
CA LEU A 26 -1.05 -21.20 8.23
C LEU A 26 -1.67 -19.98 7.55
N ASP A 27 -2.68 -19.35 8.17
CA ASP A 27 -3.30 -18.12 7.65
C ASP A 27 -2.27 -16.98 7.53
N ALA A 28 -1.42 -16.81 8.55
CA ALA A 28 -0.36 -15.81 8.52
C ALA A 28 0.69 -16.11 7.44
N MET A 29 1.01 -17.38 7.20
CA MET A 29 1.90 -17.77 6.11
C MET A 29 1.28 -17.50 4.74
N GLN A 30 0.00 -17.82 4.56
CA GLN A 30 -0.72 -17.56 3.31
C GLN A 30 -0.73 -16.06 3.00
N ALA A 31 -1.08 -15.21 3.97
CA ALA A 31 -1.06 -13.75 3.80
C ALA A 31 0.34 -13.22 3.42
N ARG A 32 1.41 -13.85 3.92
CA ARG A 32 2.79 -13.48 3.56
C ARG A 32 3.14 -13.91 2.13
N ILE A 33 2.67 -15.07 1.69
CA ILE A 33 2.85 -15.54 0.31
C ILE A 33 2.13 -14.59 -0.65
N ASP A 34 0.86 -14.28 -0.38
CA ASP A 34 0.06 -13.37 -1.20
C ASP A 34 0.72 -11.97 -1.32
N ALA A 35 1.27 -11.45 -0.21
CA ALA A 35 1.98 -10.19 -0.20
C ALA A 35 3.29 -10.22 -1.00
N LEU A 36 4.03 -11.35 -0.96
CA LEU A 36 5.25 -11.54 -1.74
C LEU A 36 4.95 -11.62 -3.24
N GLU A 37 3.93 -12.37 -3.63
CA GLU A 37 3.50 -12.48 -5.02
C GLU A 37 3.06 -11.12 -5.57
N ALA A 38 2.25 -10.37 -4.81
CA ALA A 38 1.86 -9.01 -5.18
C ALA A 38 3.06 -8.06 -5.27
N SER A 39 4.11 -8.26 -4.48
CA SER A 39 5.36 -7.49 -4.58
C SER A 39 6.15 -7.85 -5.85
N GLN A 40 6.32 -9.14 -6.15
CA GLN A 40 7.03 -9.61 -7.35
C GLN A 40 6.36 -9.13 -8.63
N GLN A 41 5.03 -9.16 -8.69
CA GLN A 41 4.27 -8.66 -9.85
C GLN A 41 4.44 -7.15 -10.05
N ARG A 42 4.66 -6.39 -8.98
CA ARG A 42 4.87 -4.94 -9.05
C ARG A 42 6.32 -4.55 -9.32
N LEU A 43 7.29 -5.43 -9.10
CA LEU A 43 8.72 -5.08 -9.22
C LEU A 43 9.09 -4.49 -10.59
N PRO A 44 8.64 -5.03 -11.75
CA PRO A 44 8.95 -4.43 -13.05
C PRO A 44 8.40 -2.99 -13.17
N LEU A 45 7.19 -2.74 -12.67
CA LEU A 45 6.58 -1.42 -12.62
C LEU A 45 7.40 -0.44 -11.78
N LEU A 46 7.81 -0.89 -10.59
CA LEU A 46 8.63 -0.08 -9.69
C LEU A 46 9.95 0.31 -10.35
N LEU A 47 10.64 -0.66 -10.96
CA LEU A 47 11.91 -0.43 -11.66
C LEU A 47 11.74 0.51 -12.86
N ASP A 48 10.69 0.32 -13.65
CA ASP A 48 10.37 1.16 -14.81
C ASP A 48 10.06 2.59 -14.40
N ASN A 49 9.28 2.76 -13.34
CA ASN A 49 9.04 4.08 -12.80
C ASN A 49 10.35 4.62 -12.23
N THR A 50 11.04 3.95 -11.33
CA THR A 50 12.27 4.46 -10.68
C THR A 50 13.33 4.93 -11.69
N LYS A 51 13.59 4.17 -12.77
CA LYS A 51 14.58 4.54 -13.80
C LYS A 51 14.16 5.71 -14.70
N ALA A 52 12.86 5.99 -14.80
CA ALA A 52 12.35 7.03 -15.70
C ALA A 52 12.74 8.44 -15.23
N SER A 53 12.94 9.36 -16.17
CA SER A 53 13.24 10.76 -15.82
C SER A 53 12.04 11.44 -15.13
N PRO A 54 12.25 12.52 -14.35
CA PRO A 54 11.15 13.19 -13.65
C PRO A 54 10.00 13.70 -14.55
N GLY A 55 10.28 14.01 -15.82
CA GLY A 55 9.27 14.42 -16.79
C GLY A 55 8.54 13.26 -17.49
N ALA A 56 9.02 12.02 -17.35
CA ALA A 56 8.45 10.87 -18.03
C ALA A 56 7.06 10.49 -17.45
N PRO A 57 6.17 9.92 -18.29
CA PRO A 57 4.89 9.41 -17.81
C PRO A 57 5.07 8.30 -16.77
N ILE A 58 4.27 8.36 -15.69
CA ILE A 58 4.22 7.29 -14.69
C ILE A 58 3.44 6.10 -15.26
N ARG A 59 3.97 4.89 -15.07
CA ARG A 59 3.26 3.63 -15.32
C ARG A 59 2.45 3.25 -14.08
N TYR A 60 1.30 2.62 -14.31
CA TYR A 60 0.40 2.15 -13.26
C TYR A 60 0.21 0.63 -13.33
N PRO A 61 -0.17 -0.03 -12.21
CA PRO A 61 -0.50 -1.43 -12.22
C PRO A 61 -1.64 -1.74 -13.21
N GLN A 62 -1.62 -2.94 -13.78
CA GLN A 62 -2.67 -3.41 -14.67
C GLN A 62 -4.02 -3.46 -13.94
N GLY A 63 -5.11 -3.07 -14.63
CA GLY A 63 -6.46 -3.07 -14.07
C GLY A 63 -6.84 -1.82 -13.29
N VAL A 64 -5.90 -0.90 -13.03
CA VAL A 64 -6.23 0.39 -12.40
C VAL A 64 -6.88 1.32 -13.43
N GLN A 65 -8.08 1.80 -13.11
CA GLN A 65 -8.75 2.83 -13.91
C GLN A 65 -8.15 4.19 -13.60
N ILE A 66 -7.39 4.73 -14.56
CA ILE A 66 -6.74 6.03 -14.45
C ILE A 66 -7.77 7.14 -14.66
N THR A 67 -7.98 7.95 -13.63
CA THR A 67 -8.86 9.13 -13.68
C THR A 67 -8.04 10.42 -13.82
N PRO A 68 -8.67 11.57 -14.12
CA PRO A 68 -7.94 12.84 -14.23
C PRO A 68 -7.17 13.26 -12.97
N GLN A 69 -7.53 12.71 -11.81
CA GLN A 69 -6.83 12.93 -10.53
C GLN A 69 -5.48 12.20 -10.44
N PHE A 70 -5.16 11.31 -11.37
CA PHE A 70 -3.92 10.55 -11.31
C PHE A 70 -2.72 11.41 -11.77
N PRO A 71 -1.57 11.34 -11.06
CA PRO A 71 -0.38 12.06 -11.47
C PRO A 71 0.12 11.56 -12.82
N LYS A 72 0.35 12.47 -13.76
CA LYS A 72 0.79 12.08 -15.11
C LYS A 72 2.28 11.77 -15.16
N THR A 73 3.07 12.50 -14.37
CA THR A 73 4.53 12.41 -14.34
C THR A 73 5.06 12.37 -12.92
N LYS A 74 6.32 11.97 -12.78
CA LYS A 74 7.04 11.99 -11.51
C LYS A 74 7.13 13.39 -10.88
N LEU A 75 7.32 14.43 -11.70
CA LEU A 75 7.26 15.82 -11.23
C LEU A 75 5.90 16.17 -10.63
N HIS A 76 4.81 15.69 -11.25
CA HIS A 76 3.46 15.81 -10.70
C HIS A 76 3.32 15.14 -9.31
N LEU A 77 4.12 14.10 -9.00
CA LEU A 77 4.20 13.51 -7.66
C LEU A 77 5.05 14.32 -6.67
N VAL A 78 6.09 15.03 -7.13
CA VAL A 78 7.02 15.82 -6.28
C VAL A 78 6.42 17.15 -5.88
N GLN A 79 5.73 17.80 -6.80
CA GLN A 79 5.04 19.07 -6.58
C GLN A 79 3.91 18.95 -5.54
N LEU A 80 3.62 17.72 -5.10
CA LEU A 80 2.71 17.40 -3.99
C LEU A 80 3.29 17.71 -2.59
N SER A 81 4.62 17.81 -2.49
CA SER A 81 5.35 18.01 -1.22
C SER A 81 5.55 19.49 -0.84
N GLY A 82 5.05 20.42 -1.65
CA GLY A 82 4.99 21.85 -1.28
C GLY A 82 6.29 22.64 -1.38
N ARG A 83 7.31 22.17 -2.11
CA ARG A 83 8.51 22.98 -2.41
C ARG A 83 8.67 23.18 -3.92
N LEU A 84 8.02 24.21 -4.44
CA LEU A 84 8.37 24.82 -5.72
C LEU A 84 9.00 26.18 -5.38
N VAL A 85 10.33 26.27 -5.47
CA VAL A 85 11.01 27.53 -5.75
C VAL A 85 11.37 27.46 -7.21
N THR A 86 10.54 28.06 -8.07
CA THR A 86 10.96 28.41 -9.43
C THR A 86 10.19 29.66 -9.84
N ASP A 87 10.94 30.71 -10.19
CA ASP A 87 10.45 32.00 -10.69
C ASP A 87 9.88 31.91 -12.13
N ALA A 88 9.14 30.84 -12.46
CA ALA A 88 8.60 30.58 -13.79
C ALA A 88 7.06 30.63 -13.75
N PRO A 89 6.42 31.65 -14.36
CA PRO A 89 4.99 31.93 -14.19
C PRO A 89 4.04 31.02 -15.00
N GLU A 90 4.53 30.10 -15.83
CA GLU A 90 3.67 29.31 -16.75
C GLU A 90 3.43 27.84 -16.35
N LEU A 91 3.96 27.41 -15.20
CA LEU A 91 3.84 26.03 -14.75
C LEU A 91 2.98 25.95 -13.48
N THR A 92 1.69 26.27 -13.63
CA THR A 92 0.68 26.08 -12.57
C THR A 92 0.40 24.59 -12.40
N PHE A 93 1.25 23.89 -11.67
CA PHE A 93 1.02 22.51 -11.32
C PHE A 93 0.13 22.45 -10.07
N THR A 94 -1.15 22.12 -10.27
CA THR A 94 -2.10 21.91 -9.18
C THR A 94 -1.62 20.80 -8.27
N ARG A 95 -1.34 21.16 -7.00
CA ARG A 95 -1.17 20.22 -5.88
C ARG A 95 -2.36 19.27 -5.91
N LEU A 96 -2.12 17.95 -5.89
CA LEU A 96 -3.20 16.99 -5.71
C LEU A 96 -3.93 17.37 -4.42
N ALA A 97 -5.21 17.72 -4.50
CA ALA A 97 -5.97 18.04 -3.31
C ALA A 97 -5.97 16.81 -2.38
N ALA A 98 -6.11 17.01 -1.07
CA ALA A 98 -6.21 15.91 -0.12
C ALA A 98 -7.24 14.85 -0.55
N ALA A 99 -8.36 15.32 -1.11
CA ALA A 99 -9.41 14.49 -1.69
C ALA A 99 -8.90 13.63 -2.86
N ASP A 100 -8.13 14.23 -3.77
CA ASP A 100 -7.57 13.52 -4.92
C ASP A 100 -6.54 12.46 -4.49
N ALA A 101 -5.73 12.73 -3.46
CA ALA A 101 -4.76 11.76 -2.95
C ALA A 101 -5.45 10.54 -2.34
N GLN A 102 -6.58 10.74 -1.66
CA GLN A 102 -7.40 9.63 -1.16
C GLN A 102 -8.07 8.87 -2.29
N VAL A 103 -8.58 9.55 -3.33
CA VAL A 103 -9.15 8.89 -4.51
C VAL A 103 -8.10 8.02 -5.21
N VAL A 104 -6.90 8.54 -5.43
CA VAL A 104 -5.80 7.79 -6.04
C VAL A 104 -5.43 6.58 -5.17
N ALA A 105 -5.28 6.75 -3.86
CA ALA A 105 -4.97 5.66 -2.95
C ALA A 105 -6.04 4.56 -2.94
N GLN A 106 -7.32 4.94 -2.94
CA GLN A 106 -8.43 4.01 -3.01
C GLN A 106 -8.42 3.22 -4.33
N ARG A 107 -8.15 3.89 -5.45
CA ARG A 107 -8.08 3.26 -6.77
C ARG A 107 -6.86 2.35 -6.95
N LEU A 108 -5.78 2.64 -6.25
CA LEU A 108 -4.59 1.79 -6.18
C LEU A 108 -4.74 0.64 -5.15
N GLY A 109 -5.86 0.58 -4.41
CA GLY A 109 -6.08 -0.43 -3.37
C GLY A 109 -5.08 -0.32 -2.22
N LEU A 110 -4.60 0.88 -1.89
CA LEU A 110 -3.64 1.08 -0.82
C LEU A 110 -4.29 0.87 0.56
N PRO A 111 -3.54 0.32 1.53
CA PRO A 111 -4.06 0.16 2.88
C PRO A 111 -4.40 1.53 3.50
N ALA A 112 -5.43 1.52 4.35
CA ALA A 112 -5.80 2.69 5.13
C ALA A 112 -4.64 3.13 6.02
N LEU A 113 -4.42 4.44 6.10
CA LEU A 113 -3.49 5.02 7.06
C LEU A 113 -4.22 5.31 8.38
N PRO A 114 -3.48 5.47 9.50
CA PRO A 114 -4.05 5.91 10.77
C PRO A 114 -4.92 7.17 10.62
N HIS A 115 -5.93 7.32 11.49
CA HIS A 115 -6.88 8.45 11.41
C HIS A 115 -6.23 9.82 11.54
N ASN A 116 -5.06 9.90 12.18
CA ASN A 116 -4.25 11.11 12.34
C ASN A 116 -3.17 11.27 11.26
N ALA A 117 -3.15 10.39 10.24
CA ALA A 117 -2.15 10.46 9.20
C ALA A 117 -2.32 11.74 8.39
N THR A 118 -1.20 12.41 8.18
CA THR A 118 -1.09 13.62 7.37
C THR A 118 -1.29 13.28 5.90
N GLU A 119 -1.68 14.28 5.13
CA GLU A 119 -1.72 14.16 3.68
C GLU A 119 -0.35 13.81 3.08
N GLU A 120 0.73 14.25 3.71
CA GLU A 120 2.09 13.96 3.29
C GLU A 120 2.41 12.47 3.41
N GLU A 121 2.02 11.82 4.50
CA GLU A 121 2.15 10.37 4.66
C GLU A 121 1.36 9.61 3.60
N ARG A 122 0.16 10.07 3.25
CA ARG A 122 -0.61 9.48 2.14
C ARG A 122 0.10 9.61 0.81
N ARG A 123 0.69 10.78 0.54
CA ARG A 123 1.47 11.02 -0.69
C ARG A 123 2.73 10.17 -0.73
N THR A 124 3.43 10.02 0.39
CA THR A 124 4.61 9.15 0.52
C THR A 124 4.23 7.70 0.22
N GLN A 125 3.12 7.19 0.78
CA GLN A 125 2.63 5.85 0.49
C GLN A 125 2.34 5.64 -1.00
N ILE A 126 1.73 6.62 -1.69
CA ILE A 126 1.48 6.56 -3.13
C ILE A 126 2.81 6.56 -3.91
N LYS A 127 3.77 7.42 -3.54
CA LYS A 127 5.09 7.49 -4.17
C LYS A 127 5.83 6.17 -4.04
N GLU A 128 5.87 5.59 -2.85
CA GLU A 128 6.50 4.29 -2.58
C GLU A 128 5.85 3.18 -3.41
N TYR A 129 4.51 3.13 -3.41
CA TYR A 129 3.77 2.11 -4.15
C TYR A 129 4.01 2.20 -5.67
N LEU A 130 4.23 3.40 -6.20
CA LEU A 130 4.50 3.61 -7.63
C LEU A 130 6.00 3.60 -7.97
N GLY A 131 6.91 3.37 -7.01
CA GLY A 131 8.35 3.35 -7.29
C GLY A 131 8.91 4.74 -7.62
N CYS A 132 8.36 5.77 -6.96
CA CYS A 132 8.65 7.19 -7.15
C CYS A 132 9.17 7.89 -5.88
N SER A 133 9.78 7.14 -4.96
CA SER A 133 10.47 7.67 -3.79
C SER A 133 11.88 8.13 -4.17
N TRP A 134 12.16 9.44 -4.06
CA TRP A 134 13.48 10.05 -4.19
C TRP A 134 13.58 11.27 -3.28
#